data_AF-A0AAV5YHV8-F1
#
_entry.id   AF-A0AAV5YHV8-F1
#
_cell.length_a   1.000
_cell.length_b   1.000
_cell.length_c   1.000
_cell.angle_alpha   90.00
_cell.angle_beta   90.00
_cell.angle_gamma   90.00
#
_symmetry.space_group_name_H-M   'P 1'
#
loop_
_entity.id
_entity.type
_entity.pdbx_description
1 polymer ?
#
loop_
_entity_poly.entity_id
_entity_poly.type
_entity_poly.pdbx_seq_one_letter_code
_entity_poly.pdbx_strand_id
1 'polypeptide(L)'
;MSATSQSVDTHGDRYGNAFLLSDAPDEKLPDVGMPAVDAMRLLGEELVLDGIPWRNLATFVTTWMEPEAQRIIAENLHRNYIDHAEYPQTAEIEQRCIRMLADLYHAPGETTGTRTQGSSEAIMLGALSLKWKWRARREAAGKP
;
A
#
# COMPACT_ATOMS: atom_id res chain seq x y z
N MET A 1 6.37 -21.16 -39.72
CA MET A 1 5.22 -21.97 -39.25
C MET A 1 5.69 -22.75 -38.04
N SER A 2 5.44 -22.24 -36.83
CA SER A 2 5.74 -22.95 -35.58
C SER A 2 4.46 -23.64 -35.12
N ALA A 3 4.48 -24.97 -35.08
CA ALA A 3 3.33 -25.83 -34.82
C ALA A 3 2.89 -25.88 -33.34
N THR A 4 3.24 -24.87 -32.54
CA THR A 4 3.02 -24.85 -31.09
C THR A 4 1.83 -24.01 -30.62
N SER A 5 1.18 -23.24 -31.51
CA SER A 5 0.07 -22.36 -31.10
C SER A 5 -1.33 -22.99 -31.25
N GLN A 6 -1.48 -24.14 -31.91
CA GLN A 6 -2.80 -24.74 -32.20
C GLN A 6 -3.32 -25.71 -31.13
N SER A 7 -2.47 -26.23 -30.23
CA SER A 7 -2.90 -27.25 -29.26
C SER A 7 -3.55 -26.70 -27.99
N VAL A 8 -3.23 -25.45 -27.61
CA VAL A 8 -3.75 -24.80 -26.39
C VAL A 8 -5.23 -24.44 -26.53
N ASP A 9 -5.66 -24.10 -27.74
CA ASP A 9 -7.00 -23.59 -28.06
C ASP A 9 -8.11 -24.66 -27.86
N THR A 10 -7.79 -25.94 -28.10
CA THR A 10 -8.76 -27.04 -27.96
C THR A 10 -9.09 -27.45 -26.51
N HIS A 11 -8.23 -27.08 -25.56
CA HIS A 11 -8.41 -27.41 -24.14
C HIS A 11 -8.99 -26.24 -23.35
N GLY A 12 -8.68 -25.00 -23.73
CA GLY A 12 -9.29 -23.80 -23.14
C GLY A 12 -10.81 -23.78 -23.28
N ASP A 13 -11.32 -24.24 -24.42
CA ASP A 13 -12.77 -24.30 -24.72
C ASP A 13 -13.51 -25.40 -23.92
N ARG A 14 -12.80 -26.42 -23.41
CA ARG A 14 -13.36 -27.52 -22.59
C ARG A 14 -13.22 -27.33 -21.08
N TYR A 15 -12.19 -26.62 -20.63
CA TYR A 15 -11.85 -26.49 -19.20
C TYR A 15 -11.88 -25.05 -18.67
N GLY A 16 -12.18 -24.04 -19.51
CA GLY A 16 -12.59 -22.71 -19.06
C GLY A 16 -11.68 -21.57 -19.52
N ASN A 17 -10.35 -21.73 -19.54
CA ASN A 17 -9.41 -20.77 -20.12
C ASN A 17 -8.02 -21.40 -20.39
N ALA A 18 -7.20 -20.75 -21.22
CA ALA A 18 -5.84 -21.18 -21.54
C ALA A 18 -4.85 -21.04 -20.35
N PHE A 19 -5.16 -20.16 -19.40
CA PHE A 19 -4.26 -19.79 -18.30
C PHE A 19 -4.31 -20.73 -17.10
N LEU A 20 -5.31 -21.62 -17.02
CA LEU A 20 -5.32 -22.77 -16.11
C LEU A 20 -4.43 -23.92 -16.60
N LEU A 21 -3.91 -23.82 -17.83
CA LEU A 21 -3.12 -24.87 -18.49
C LEU A 21 -1.64 -24.51 -18.61
N SER A 22 -1.25 -23.30 -18.18
CA SER A 22 0.12 -22.78 -18.24
C SER A 22 0.40 -21.94 -16.99
N ASP A 23 1.65 -21.92 -16.54
CA ASP A 23 2.05 -21.11 -15.39
C ASP A 23 1.77 -19.61 -15.61
N ALA A 24 1.62 -18.87 -14.51
CA ALA A 24 1.46 -17.43 -14.55
C ALA A 24 2.68 -16.75 -15.19
N PRO A 25 2.50 -15.77 -16.10
CA PRO A 25 3.62 -15.05 -16.70
C PRO A 25 4.44 -14.27 -15.66
N ASP A 26 5.76 -14.50 -15.59
CA ASP A 26 6.66 -13.90 -14.60
C ASP A 26 7.91 -13.22 -15.19
N GLU A 27 8.28 -13.48 -16.45
CA GLU A 27 9.46 -12.88 -17.08
C GLU A 27 9.19 -11.65 -17.96
N LYS A 28 8.08 -11.65 -18.72
CA LYS A 28 7.74 -10.60 -19.69
C LYS A 28 6.27 -10.26 -19.65
N LEU A 29 5.93 -9.02 -20.00
CA LEU A 29 4.55 -8.62 -20.19
C LEU A 29 3.91 -9.48 -21.30
N PRO A 30 2.73 -10.09 -21.07
CA PRO A 30 2.05 -10.88 -22.09
C PRO A 30 1.72 -10.06 -23.34
N ASP A 31 1.97 -10.63 -24.52
CA ASP A 31 1.64 -10.01 -25.82
C ASP A 31 0.12 -9.87 -26.03
N VAL A 32 -0.67 -10.71 -25.34
CA VAL A 32 -2.13 -10.70 -25.38
C VAL A 32 -2.70 -10.59 -23.97
N GLY A 33 -3.78 -9.82 -23.84
CA GLY A 33 -4.48 -9.66 -22.57
C GLY A 33 -5.27 -10.90 -22.17
N MET A 34 -5.58 -10.96 -20.88
CA MET A 34 -6.43 -11.99 -20.27
C MET A 34 -7.77 -11.36 -19.86
N PRO A 35 -8.90 -12.09 -19.93
CA PRO A 35 -10.15 -11.64 -19.30
C PRO A 35 -9.95 -11.34 -17.81
N ALA A 36 -10.54 -10.25 -17.30
CA ALA A 36 -10.34 -9.83 -15.92
C ALA A 36 -10.71 -10.91 -14.87
N VAL A 37 -11.73 -11.72 -15.16
CA VAL A 37 -12.17 -12.82 -14.29
C VAL A 37 -11.12 -13.92 -14.20
N ASP A 38 -10.42 -14.22 -15.29
CA ASP A 38 -9.38 -15.23 -15.32
C ASP A 38 -8.14 -14.75 -14.56
N ALA A 39 -7.77 -13.46 -14.72
CA ALA A 39 -6.65 -12.88 -14.00
C ALA A 39 -6.90 -12.86 -12.48
N MET A 40 -8.12 -12.51 -12.08
CA MET A 40 -8.54 -12.55 -10.68
C MET A 40 -8.47 -13.97 -10.10
N ARG A 41 -8.87 -15.00 -10.87
CA ARG A 41 -8.82 -16.39 -10.42
C ARG A 41 -7.38 -16.89 -10.28
N LEU A 42 -6.53 -16.62 -11.27
CA LEU A 42 -5.11 -16.99 -11.26
C LEU A 42 -4.41 -16.41 -10.02
N LEU A 43 -4.54 -15.09 -9.80
CA LEU A 43 -3.98 -14.44 -8.61
C LEU A 43 -4.60 -14.99 -7.32
N GLY A 44 -5.89 -15.29 -7.33
CA GLY A 44 -6.58 -15.90 -6.20
C GLY A 44 -5.99 -17.26 -5.80
N GLU A 45 -5.66 -18.11 -6.78
CA GLU A 45 -5.05 -19.43 -6.55
C GLU A 45 -3.63 -19.31 -6.00
N GLU A 46 -2.83 -18.36 -6.50
CA GLU A 46 -1.48 -18.10 -5.96
C GLU A 46 -1.54 -17.63 -4.50
N LEU A 47 -2.46 -16.73 -4.18
CA LEU A 47 -2.63 -16.18 -2.83
C LEU A 47 -3.15 -17.21 -1.80
N VAL A 48 -3.69 -18.37 -2.22
CA VAL A 48 -4.07 -19.46 -1.29
C VAL A 48 -2.83 -20.05 -0.61
N LEU A 49 -1.66 -19.94 -1.22
CA LEU A 49 -0.40 -20.43 -0.65
C LEU A 49 0.14 -19.53 0.48
N ASP A 50 -0.38 -18.31 0.60
CA ASP A 50 0.02 -17.39 1.66
C ASP A 50 -0.51 -17.82 3.04
N GLY A 51 0.20 -17.38 4.06
CA GLY A 51 -0.21 -17.56 5.45
C GLY A 51 -1.51 -16.81 5.74
N ILE A 52 -2.40 -17.46 6.50
CA ILE A 52 -3.65 -16.85 6.95
C ILE A 52 -3.35 -15.68 7.92
N PRO A 53 -3.72 -14.43 7.61
CA PRO A 53 -3.26 -13.26 8.38
C PRO A 53 -3.63 -13.28 9.87
N TRP A 54 -4.84 -13.70 10.24
CA TRP A 54 -5.26 -13.77 11.65
C TRP A 54 -4.62 -14.93 12.43
N ARG A 55 -3.89 -15.82 11.75
CA ARG A 55 -3.06 -16.86 12.36
C ARG A 55 -1.58 -16.48 12.40
N ASN A 56 -1.21 -15.34 11.83
CA ASN A 56 0.16 -14.84 11.86
C ASN A 56 0.44 -14.16 13.21
N LEU A 57 1.09 -14.88 14.13
CA LEU A 57 1.50 -14.36 15.44
C LEU A 57 2.89 -13.69 15.44
N ALA A 58 3.55 -13.60 14.28
CA ALA A 58 4.87 -13.00 14.15
C ALA A 58 4.84 -11.51 13.77
N THR A 59 3.72 -11.02 13.23
CA THR A 59 3.59 -9.63 12.78
C THR A 59 3.05 -8.70 13.88
N PHE A 60 3.48 -7.44 13.83
CA PHE A 60 2.92 -6.35 14.64
C PHE A 60 1.82 -5.55 13.91
N VAL A 61 1.57 -5.85 12.63
CA VAL A 61 0.56 -5.15 11.82
C VAL A 61 -0.82 -5.68 12.14
N THR A 62 -1.82 -4.78 12.17
CA THR A 62 -3.23 -5.13 12.32
C THR A 62 -3.73 -5.99 11.16
N THR A 63 -4.31 -7.17 11.46
CA THR A 63 -4.83 -8.12 10.46
C THR A 63 -6.35 -8.25 10.45
N TRP A 64 -7.05 -7.44 11.24
CA TRP A 64 -8.51 -7.39 11.29
C TRP A 64 -9.01 -5.97 11.58
N MET A 65 -10.13 -5.59 10.96
CA MET A 65 -10.84 -4.32 11.20
C MET A 65 -12.35 -4.57 11.11
N GLU A 66 -13.15 -3.74 11.79
CA GLU A 66 -14.61 -3.79 11.73
C GLU A 66 -15.14 -3.56 10.29
N PRO A 67 -16.28 -4.18 9.89
CA PRO A 67 -16.84 -4.04 8.54
C PRO A 67 -17.08 -2.59 8.10
N GLU A 68 -17.46 -1.72 9.03
CA GLU A 68 -17.69 -0.30 8.80
C GLU A 68 -16.40 0.41 8.37
N ALA A 69 -15.28 0.10 9.05
CA ALA A 69 -13.97 0.63 8.69
C ALA A 69 -13.50 0.10 7.33
N GLN A 70 -13.70 -1.19 7.06
CA GLN A 70 -13.37 -1.78 5.76
C GLN A 70 -14.13 -1.10 4.61
N ARG A 71 -15.43 -0.82 4.83
CA ARG A 71 -16.28 -0.14 3.84
C ARG A 71 -15.78 1.27 3.55
N ILE A 72 -15.44 2.05 4.58
CA ILE A 72 -14.88 3.40 4.41
C ILE A 72 -13.59 3.36 3.57
N ILE A 73 -12.70 2.39 3.83
CA ILE A 73 -11.46 2.24 3.06
C ILE A 73 -11.78 1.91 1.59
N ALA A 74 -12.64 0.91 1.35
CA ALA A 74 -12.99 0.46 -0.01
C ALA A 74 -13.63 1.58 -0.84
N GLU A 75 -14.56 2.35 -0.26
CA GLU A 75 -15.22 3.47 -0.92
C GLU A 75 -14.27 4.64 -1.26
N ASN A 76 -13.07 4.69 -0.65
CA ASN A 76 -12.13 5.79 -0.80
C ASN A 76 -10.79 5.39 -1.47
N LEU A 77 -10.67 4.19 -2.05
CA LEU A 77 -9.42 3.72 -2.69
C LEU A 77 -8.91 4.63 -3.82
N HIS A 78 -9.79 5.35 -4.50
CA HIS A 78 -9.45 6.26 -5.60
C HIS A 78 -9.11 7.68 -5.13
N ARG A 79 -9.20 7.96 -3.82
CA ARG A 79 -8.96 9.30 -3.30
C ARG A 79 -7.45 9.53 -3.15
N ASN A 80 -6.93 10.50 -3.89
CA ASN A 80 -5.53 10.87 -3.82
C ASN A 80 -5.26 11.76 -2.61
N TYR A 81 -4.65 11.20 -1.56
CA TYR A 81 -4.41 11.93 -0.32
C TYR A 81 -3.60 13.23 -0.51
N ILE A 82 -2.58 13.28 -1.38
CA ILE A 82 -1.72 14.47 -1.48
C ILE A 82 -2.42 15.67 -2.14
N ASP A 83 -3.55 15.44 -2.81
CA ASP A 83 -4.31 16.48 -3.49
C ASP A 83 -5.27 17.18 -2.51
N HIS A 84 -4.69 18.01 -1.63
CA HIS A 84 -5.45 18.73 -0.60
C HIS A 84 -6.42 19.78 -1.18
N ALA A 85 -6.18 20.22 -2.41
CA ALA A 85 -7.06 21.18 -3.09
C ALA A 85 -8.37 20.51 -3.49
N GLU A 86 -8.29 19.30 -4.05
CA GLU A 86 -9.47 18.51 -4.43
C GLU A 86 -10.14 17.84 -3.22
N TYR A 87 -9.35 17.44 -2.21
CA TYR A 87 -9.84 16.69 -1.05
C TYR A 87 -9.55 17.38 0.30
N PRO A 88 -10.04 18.61 0.51
CA PRO A 88 -9.75 19.39 1.72
C PRO A 88 -10.28 18.71 2.99
N GLN A 89 -11.41 18.00 2.89
CA GLN A 89 -11.97 17.30 4.05
C GLN A 89 -11.11 16.10 4.49
N THR A 90 -10.40 15.46 3.57
CA THR A 90 -9.46 14.37 3.87
C THR A 90 -8.23 14.92 4.58
N ALA A 91 -7.68 16.04 4.10
CA ALA A 91 -6.59 16.73 4.79
C ALA A 91 -7.00 17.17 6.21
N GLU A 92 -8.21 17.70 6.39
CA GLU A 92 -8.69 18.09 7.71
C GLU A 92 -8.90 16.88 8.65
N ILE A 93 -9.37 15.73 8.14
CA ILE A 93 -9.46 14.50 8.95
C ILE A 93 -8.07 14.08 9.45
N GLU A 94 -7.05 14.14 8.60
CA GLU A 94 -5.67 13.87 9.01
C GLU A 94 -5.22 14.85 10.12
N GLN A 95 -5.48 16.15 9.96
CA GLN A 95 -5.13 17.13 10.99
C GLN A 95 -5.84 16.87 12.32
N ARG A 96 -7.09 16.37 12.31
CA ARG A 96 -7.78 15.91 13.53
C ARG A 96 -7.05 14.75 14.18
N CYS A 97 -6.62 13.75 13.41
CA CYS A 97 -5.84 12.63 13.93
C CYS A 97 -4.51 13.09 14.54
N ILE A 98 -3.80 14.02 13.87
CA ILE A 98 -2.54 14.57 14.37
C ILE A 98 -2.76 15.32 15.69
N ARG A 99 -3.82 16.14 15.80
CA ARG A 99 -4.17 16.83 17.06
C ARG A 99 -4.50 15.86 18.18
N MET A 100 -5.27 14.80 17.92
CA MET A 100 -5.56 13.77 18.91
C MET A 100 -4.30 13.02 19.37
N LEU A 101 -3.39 12.69 18.46
CA LEU A 101 -2.12 12.04 18.80
C LEU A 101 -1.17 12.97 19.57
N ALA A 102 -1.15 14.26 19.22
CA ALA A 102 -0.36 15.26 19.93
C ALA A 102 -0.85 15.45 21.36
N ASP A 103 -2.17 15.51 21.58
CA ASP A 103 -2.79 15.54 22.90
C ASP A 103 -2.45 14.28 23.71
N LEU A 104 -2.60 13.09 23.09
CA LEU A 104 -2.25 11.80 23.71
C LEU A 104 -0.79 11.75 24.20
N TYR A 105 0.14 12.35 23.46
CA TYR A 105 1.56 12.42 23.81
C TYR A 105 1.94 13.68 24.59
N HIS A 106 0.98 14.47 25.07
CA HIS A 106 1.21 15.68 25.86
C HIS A 106 2.15 16.68 25.17
N ALA A 107 2.02 16.82 23.85
CA ALA A 107 2.87 17.70 23.06
C ALA A 107 2.64 19.17 23.46
N PRO A 108 3.72 19.95 23.74
CA PRO A 108 3.58 21.35 24.12
C PRO A 108 3.34 22.25 22.89
N GLY A 109 2.55 23.31 23.08
CA GLY A 109 2.40 24.37 22.09
C GLY A 109 1.50 24.02 20.91
N GLU A 110 1.75 24.68 19.77
CA GLU A 110 1.00 24.45 18.54
C GLU A 110 1.31 23.08 17.94
N THR A 111 0.26 22.32 17.61
CA THR A 111 0.40 20.98 17.03
C THR A 111 1.05 21.06 15.65
N THR A 112 2.19 20.39 15.48
CA THR A 112 2.84 20.21 14.18
C THR A 112 3.09 18.73 13.94
N GLY A 113 2.64 18.20 12.80
CA GLY A 113 2.82 16.81 12.43
C GLY A 113 2.33 16.53 11.02
N THR A 114 2.53 15.30 10.56
CA THR A 114 2.05 14.79 9.28
C THR A 114 1.83 13.29 9.41
N ARG A 115 0.89 12.74 8.66
CA ARG A 115 0.83 11.29 8.45
C ARG A 115 2.04 10.85 7.64
N THR A 116 2.38 9.58 7.78
CA THR A 116 3.37 8.89 6.95
C THR A 116 2.82 7.54 6.53
N GLN A 117 3.45 6.89 5.55
CA GLN A 117 3.06 5.54 5.16
C GLN A 117 3.38 4.51 6.26
N GLY A 118 4.37 4.80 7.11
CA GLY A 118 4.72 4.01 8.29
C GLY A 118 5.83 4.66 9.11
N SER A 119 6.25 3.99 10.18
CA SER A 119 7.24 4.51 11.12
C SER A 119 8.61 4.77 10.49
N SER A 120 9.01 4.02 9.46
CA SER A 120 10.30 4.24 8.79
C SER A 120 10.41 5.65 8.19
N GLU A 121 9.36 6.10 7.49
CA GLU A 121 9.31 7.47 6.94
C GLU A 121 9.26 8.51 8.08
N ALA A 122 8.47 8.27 9.12
CA ALA A 122 8.39 9.17 10.27
C ALA A 122 9.75 9.33 10.99
N ILE A 123 10.48 8.23 11.18
CA ILE A 123 11.82 8.23 11.78
C ILE A 123 12.81 8.99 10.89
N MET A 124 12.76 8.79 9.56
CA MET A 124 13.63 9.52 8.63
C MET A 124 13.35 11.03 8.66
N LEU A 125 12.08 11.44 8.66
CA LEU A 125 11.69 12.85 8.77
C LEU A 125 12.13 13.46 10.11
N GLY A 126 11.93 12.73 11.21
CA GLY A 126 12.41 13.12 12.54
C GLY A 126 13.93 13.27 12.59
N ALA A 127 14.67 12.30 12.07
CA ALA A 127 16.13 12.33 11.99
C ALA A 127 16.63 13.48 11.09
N LEU A 128 15.95 13.76 9.99
CA LEU A 128 16.29 14.88 9.10
C LEU A 128 16.08 16.22 9.81
N SER A 129 14.99 16.38 10.55
CA SER A 129 14.75 17.56 11.39
C SER A 129 15.86 17.75 12.44
N LEU A 130 16.26 16.68 13.13
CA LEU A 130 17.37 16.71 14.09
C LEU A 130 18.69 17.08 13.42
N LYS A 131 19.00 16.50 12.25
CA LYS A 131 20.20 16.80 11.47
C LYS A 131 20.27 18.27 11.09
N TRP A 132 19.17 18.86 10.58
CA TRP A 132 19.14 20.28 10.20
C TRP A 132 19.27 21.21 11.40
N LYS A 133 18.60 20.91 12.52
CA LYS A 133 18.76 21.67 13.77
C LYS A 133 20.19 21.60 14.30
N TRP A 134 20.83 20.43 14.24
CA TRP A 134 22.23 20.27 14.62
C TRP A 134 23.15 21.11 13.72
N ARG A 135 22.95 21.05 12.40
CA ARG A 135 23.74 21.81 11.43
C ARG A 135 23.66 23.31 11.68
N ALA A 136 22.45 23.85 11.87
CA ALA A 136 22.26 25.27 12.18
C ALA A 136 22.99 25.70 13.47
N ARG A 137 23.01 24.85 14.50
CA ARG A 137 23.77 25.11 15.74
C ARG A 137 25.28 25.06 15.54
N ARG A 138 25.79 24.18 14.66
CA ARG A 138 27.22 24.09 14.32
C ARG A 138 27.68 25.33 13.57
N GLU A 139 26.93 25.72 12.55
CA GLU A 139 27.18 26.92 11.74
C GLU A 139 27.17 28.18 12.62
N ALA A 140 26.17 28.32 13.51
CA ALA A 140 26.11 29.43 14.47
C ALA A 140 27.29 29.47 15.47
N ALA A 141 27.90 28.31 15.75
CA ALA A 141 29.08 28.20 16.61
C ALA A 141 30.41 28.34 15.85
N GLY A 142 30.38 28.60 14.53
CA GLY A 142 31.57 28.66 13.68
C GLY A 142 32.29 27.31 13.52
N LYS A 143 31.58 26.20 13.74
CA LYS A 143 32.12 24.84 13.66
C LYS A 143 31.65 24.18 12.36
N PRO A 144 32.48 23.32 11.74
CA PRO A 144 32.10 22.59 10.54
C PRO A 144 30.89 21.67 10.78
#